data_AF-A0A967RS19-F1
#
_entry.id   AF-A0A967RS19-F1
#
_cell.length_a   1.000
_cell.length_b   1.000
_cell.length_c   1.000
_cell.angle_alpha   90.00
_cell.angle_beta   90.00
_cell.angle_gamma   90.00
#
_symmetry.space_group_name_H-M   'P 1'
#
loop_
_entity.id
_entity.type
_entity.pdbx_description
1 polymer ?
#
loop_
_entity_poly.entity_id
_entity_poly.type
_entity_poly.pdbx_seq_one_letter_code
_entity_poly.pdbx_strand_id
1 'polypeptide(L)'
;MTDQMAGFLRVERHRHPGHPTLAKAVREHALQEEFDPSLVGGDFAWDENFCVPLKHLDPDSRIPVVPIIVNAVAPPMPTLRRCYRFG
;
A
#
# COMPACT_ATOMS: atom_id res chain seq x y z
N MET A 1 -12.16 2.72 -2.02
CA MET A 1 -13.33 1.95 -1.53
C MET A 1 -14.66 2.65 -1.86
N THR A 2 -15.65 1.93 -2.40
CA THR A 2 -17.03 2.44 -2.61
C THR A 2 -17.84 2.41 -1.33
N ASP A 3 -18.94 3.18 -1.24
CA ASP A 3 -19.76 3.25 -0.02
C ASP A 3 -20.48 1.92 0.29
N GLN A 4 -20.85 1.15 -0.74
CA GLN A 4 -21.40 -0.20 -0.57
C GLN A 4 -20.39 -1.14 0.10
N MET A 5 -19.12 -1.08 -0.31
CA MET A 5 -18.05 -1.90 0.27
C MET A 5 -17.73 -1.47 1.71
N ALA A 6 -17.70 -0.16 1.97
CA ALA A 6 -17.52 0.38 3.31
C ALA A 6 -18.59 -0.14 4.29
N GLY A 7 -19.86 -0.16 3.85
CA GLY A 7 -20.98 -0.71 4.62
C GLY A 7 -20.85 -2.22 4.88
N PHE A 8 -20.46 -3.00 3.86
CA PHE A 8 -20.26 -4.44 4.00
C PHE A 8 -19.14 -4.79 5.00
N LEU A 9 -18.00 -4.11 4.90
CA LEU A 9 -16.84 -4.32 5.78
C LEU A 9 -17.01 -3.69 7.16
N ARG A 10 -18.01 -2.81 7.34
CA ARG A 10 -18.21 -1.97 8.53
C ARG A 10 -16.96 -1.15 8.86
N VAL A 11 -16.35 -0.55 7.84
CA VAL A 11 -15.17 0.31 7.95
C VAL A 11 -15.53 1.71 7.48
N GLU A 12 -15.25 2.71 8.32
CA GLU A 12 -15.43 4.11 7.95
C GLU A 12 -14.40 4.52 6.87
N ARG A 13 -14.75 5.48 6.03
CA ARG A 13 -13.83 5.98 5.02
C ARG A 13 -12.88 6.99 5.65
N HIS A 14 -11.59 6.69 5.59
CA HIS A 14 -10.55 7.57 6.08
C HIS A 14 -9.64 8.07 4.96
N ARG A 15 -8.95 9.17 5.23
CA ARG A 15 -7.80 9.64 4.45
C ARG A 15 -6.58 9.57 5.34
N HIS A 16 -5.58 8.82 4.92
CA HIS A 16 -4.31 8.72 5.63
C HIS A 16 -3.30 9.68 5.00
N PRO A 17 -2.44 10.33 5.80
CA PRO A 17 -1.33 11.08 5.26
C PRO A 17 -0.35 10.14 4.54
N GLY A 18 0.15 10.56 3.39
CA GLY A 18 1.29 9.90 2.74
C GLY A 18 2.61 10.38 3.34
N HIS A 19 3.71 9.65 3.10
CA HIS A 19 5.07 10.10 3.43
C HIS A 19 5.96 10.21 2.17
N PRO A 20 5.89 11.32 1.40
CA PRO A 20 6.57 11.44 0.10
C PRO A 20 8.09 11.24 0.15
N THR A 21 8.76 11.77 1.18
CA THR A 21 10.21 11.63 1.35
C THR A 21 10.63 10.17 1.53
N LEU A 22 9.89 9.40 2.35
CA LEU A 22 10.13 7.98 2.56
C LEU A 22 9.82 7.18 1.29
N ALA A 23 8.70 7.46 0.63
CA ALA A 23 8.34 6.80 -0.63
C ALA A 23 9.43 7.00 -1.71
N LYS A 24 9.97 8.21 -1.80
CA LYS A 24 11.09 8.52 -2.70
C LYS A 24 12.34 7.72 -2.34
N ALA A 25 12.73 7.70 -1.05
CA ALA A 25 13.90 6.97 -0.57
C ALA A 25 13.79 5.46 -0.82
N VAL A 26 12.64 4.85 -0.53
CA VAL A 26 12.40 3.41 -0.78
C VAL A 26 12.51 3.09 -2.27
N ARG A 27 11.91 3.91 -3.14
CA ARG A 27 12.00 3.72 -4.59
C ARG A 27 13.43 3.86 -5.11
N GLU A 28 14.17 4.86 -4.65
CA GLU A 28 15.55 5.08 -5.07
C GLU A 28 16.45 3.94 -4.65
N HIS A 29 16.30 3.44 -3.43
CA HIS A 29 17.03 2.27 -2.96
C HIS A 29 16.67 1.00 -3.75
N ALA A 30 15.38 0.76 -3.99
CA ALA A 30 14.94 -0.39 -4.79
C ALA A 30 15.55 -0.39 -6.20
N LEU A 31 15.62 0.77 -6.86
CA LEU A 31 16.26 0.91 -8.17
C LEU A 31 17.77 0.63 -8.12
N GLN A 32 18.46 1.01 -7.04
CA GLN A 32 19.88 0.70 -6.83
C GLN A 32 20.12 -0.80 -6.64
N GLU A 33 19.17 -1.50 -6.01
CA GLU A 33 19.19 -2.95 -5.79
C GLU A 33 18.56 -3.75 -6.95
N GLU A 34 18.45 -3.14 -8.14
CA GLU A 34 17.94 -3.77 -9.37
C GLU A 34 16.47 -4.27 -9.27
N PHE A 35 15.63 -3.56 -8.52
CA PHE A 35 14.17 -3.71 -8.53
C PHE A 35 13.48 -2.55 -9.25
N ASP A 36 12.39 -2.85 -9.96
CA ASP A 36 11.61 -1.90 -10.77
C ASP A 36 10.21 -1.63 -10.19
N PRO A 37 10.06 -1.00 -9.00
CA PRO A 37 8.74 -0.69 -8.47
C PRO A 37 8.08 0.46 -9.26
N SER A 38 6.81 0.26 -9.63
CA SER A 38 5.96 1.34 -10.16
C SER A 38 5.63 2.34 -9.05
N LEU A 39 5.70 3.64 -9.36
CA LEU A 39 5.29 4.71 -8.45
C LEU A 39 3.94 5.28 -8.87
N VAL A 40 2.97 5.24 -7.98
CA VAL A 40 1.70 5.95 -8.13
C VAL A 40 1.78 7.24 -7.33
N GLY A 41 1.70 8.38 -8.02
CA GLY A 41 1.66 9.70 -7.39
C GLY A 41 0.23 10.16 -7.10
N GLY A 42 0.08 11.07 -6.13
CA GLY A 42 -1.19 11.69 -5.81
C GLY A 42 -2.10 10.84 -4.91
N ASP A 43 -3.39 11.11 -4.97
CA ASP A 43 -4.39 10.38 -4.20
C ASP A 43 -4.59 8.96 -4.75
N PHE A 44 -4.44 7.97 -3.89
CA PHE A 44 -4.65 6.57 -4.22
C PHE A 44 -5.75 6.00 -3.33
N ALA A 45 -6.79 5.45 -3.95
CA ALA A 45 -7.92 4.87 -3.22
C ALA A 45 -7.56 3.45 -2.76
N TRP A 46 -7.53 3.24 -1.45
CA TRP A 46 -7.24 1.92 -0.91
C TRP A 46 -8.44 0.96 -1.02
N ASP A 47 -8.09 -0.32 -1.07
CA ASP A 47 -8.99 -1.46 -0.98
C ASP A 47 -9.09 -1.97 0.47
N GLU A 48 -9.77 -3.09 0.65
CA GLU A 48 -9.97 -3.76 1.93
C GLU A 48 -8.67 -4.23 2.60
N ASN A 49 -7.61 -4.50 1.82
CA ASN A 49 -6.36 -5.05 2.32
C ASN A 49 -5.62 -4.05 3.20
N PHE A 50 -5.85 -2.75 3.01
CA PHE A 50 -5.28 -1.69 3.84
C PHE A 50 -6.26 -1.20 4.91
N CYS A 51 -7.52 -0.96 4.57
CA CYS A 51 -8.45 -0.27 5.48
C CYS A 51 -8.89 -1.15 6.67
N VAL A 52 -9.02 -2.47 6.48
CA VAL A 52 -9.45 -3.38 7.56
C VAL A 52 -8.39 -3.47 8.67
N PRO A 53 -7.10 -3.74 8.39
CA PRO A 53 -6.08 -3.73 9.44
C PRO A 53 -5.92 -2.36 10.10
N LEU A 54 -5.95 -1.27 9.33
CA LEU A 54 -5.72 0.07 9.87
C LEU A 54 -6.85 0.58 10.75
N LYS A 55 -8.09 0.12 10.55
CA LYS A 55 -9.17 0.35 11.53
C LYS A 55 -8.81 -0.12 12.94
N HIS A 56 -7.98 -1.15 13.07
CA HIS A 56 -7.55 -1.68 14.37
C HIS A 56 -6.24 -1.05 14.88
N LEU A 57 -5.33 -0.67 13.96
CA LEU A 57 -3.99 -0.17 14.30
C LEU A 57 -3.91 1.36 14.40
N ASP A 58 -4.65 2.08 13.56
CA ASP A 58 -4.68 3.54 13.47
C ASP A 58 -6.10 4.04 13.12
N PRO A 59 -7.07 3.86 14.04
CA PRO A 59 -8.48 4.19 13.79
C PRO A 59 -8.70 5.67 13.47
N ASP A 60 -7.81 6.55 13.94
CA ASP A 60 -7.87 7.99 13.71
C ASP A 60 -7.08 8.45 12.48
N SER A 61 -6.44 7.52 11.75
CA SER A 61 -5.71 7.78 10.50
C SER A 61 -4.60 8.83 10.63
N ARG A 62 -3.87 8.79 11.75
CA ARG A 62 -2.82 9.77 12.09
C ARG A 62 -1.45 9.37 11.58
N ILE A 63 -1.21 8.08 11.36
CA ILE A 63 0.11 7.55 11.01
C ILE A 63 0.30 7.73 9.50
N PRO A 64 1.37 8.43 9.05
CA PRO A 64 1.69 8.50 7.64
C PRO A 64 2.09 7.14 7.09
N VAL A 65 1.62 6.80 5.89
CA VAL A 65 1.93 5.50 5.28
C VAL A 65 2.53 5.62 3.88
N VAL A 66 3.26 4.57 3.49
CA VAL A 66 3.73 4.33 2.12
C VAL A 66 3.29 2.92 1.73
N PRO A 67 2.20 2.75 0.96
CA PRO A 67 1.73 1.44 0.55
C PRO A 67 2.70 0.76 -0.41
N ILE A 68 3.12 -0.46 -0.10
CA ILE A 68 3.82 -1.36 -1.03
C ILE A 68 2.84 -2.43 -1.48
N ILE A 69 2.46 -2.40 -2.76
CA ILE A 69 1.49 -3.33 -3.34
C ILE A 69 2.24 -4.33 -4.19
N VAL A 70 2.03 -5.62 -3.91
CA VAL A 70 2.60 -6.73 -4.69
C VAL A 70 1.48 -7.40 -5.47
N ASN A 71 1.68 -7.58 -6.78
CA ASN A 71 0.76 -8.35 -7.59
C ASN A 71 0.75 -9.82 -7.11
N ALA A 72 -0.37 -10.24 -6.52
CA ALA A 72 -0.62 -11.60 -6.07
C ALA A 72 -1.90 -12.19 -6.69
N VAL A 73 -2.40 -11.59 -7.77
CA VAL A 73 -3.70 -11.94 -8.37
C VAL A 73 -3.53 -12.36 -9.83
N ALA A 74 -2.87 -11.55 -10.64
CA ALA A 74 -2.73 -11.79 -12.07
C ALA A 74 -1.36 -12.40 -12.39
N PRO A 75 -1.27 -13.54 -13.10
CA PRO A 75 0.02 -14.04 -13.55
C PRO A 75 0.65 -13.14 -14.64
N PRO A 76 1.99 -13.06 -14.71
CA PRO A 76 2.95 -13.65 -13.78
C PRO A 76 3.07 -12.84 -12.47
N MET A 77 3.07 -13.57 -11.35
CA MET A 77 3.37 -13.01 -10.02
C MET A 77 4.89 -13.09 -9.75
N PRO A 78 5.45 -12.24 -8.88
CA PRO A 78 6.82 -12.42 -8.42
C PRO A 78 6.97 -13.75 -7.68
N THR A 79 8.16 -14.35 -7.78
CA THR A 79 8.48 -15.54 -6.98
C THR A 79 8.63 -15.16 -5.51
N LEU A 80 8.37 -16.10 -4.59
CA LEU A 80 8.58 -15.88 -3.15
C LEU A 80 10.03 -15.48 -2.83
N ARG A 81 11.00 -16.01 -3.58
CA ARG A 81 12.41 -15.61 -3.45
C ARG A 81 12.63 -14.14 -3.84
N ARG A 82 11.94 -13.64 -4.87
CA ARG A 82 12.00 -12.23 -5.25
C ARG A 82 11.36 -11.35 -4.19
N CYS A 83 10.22 -11.76 -3.62
CA CYS A 83 9.60 -11.04 -2.50
C CYS A 83 10.51 -11.00 -1.27
N TYR A 84 11.16 -12.11 -0.92
CA TYR A 84 12.12 -12.16 0.19
C TYR A 84 13.34 -11.26 -0.03
N ARG A 85 13.82 -11.14 -1.27
CA ARG A 85 14.94 -10.22 -1.60
C ARG A 85 14.54 -8.74 -1.63
N PHE A 86 13.25 -8.45 -1.82
CA PHE A 86 12.75 -7.08 -1.85
C PHE A 86 12.59 -6.50 -0.44
N GLY A 87 12.17 -7.33 0.52
CA GLY A 87 12.00 -6.94 1.93
C GLY A 87 13.32 -6.87 2.67
#